data_AF-A0A7Y2W7G6-F1
#
_entry.id   AF-A0A7Y2W7G6-F1
#
_cell.length_a   1.000
_cell.length_b   1.000
_cell.length_c   1.000
_cell.angle_alpha   90.00
_cell.angle_beta   90.00
_cell.angle_gamma   90.00
#
_symmetry.space_group_name_H-M   'P 1'
#
loop_
_entity.id
_entity.type
_entity.pdbx_description
1 polymer ?
#
loop_
_entity_poly.entity_id
_entity_poly.type
_entity_poly.pdbx_seq_one_letter_code
_entity_poly.pdbx_strand_id
1 'polypeptide(L)' 'MTGNDALREEIYRLAAVAEADPATTSNLKSLAVQLWAHFDEFTVEDLEDILRDEWRTRGLPFNDNAEI' A
#
# COMPACT_ATOMS: atom_id res chain seq x y z
N MET A 1 3.36 -13.41 -16.18
CA MET A 1 3.21 -12.42 -15.09
C MET A 1 4.27 -12.73 -14.07
N THR A 2 5.15 -11.77 -13.83
CA THR A 2 6.16 -11.84 -12.77
C THR A 2 5.52 -11.38 -11.46
N GLY A 3 6.02 -11.82 -10.28
CA GLY A 3 5.45 -11.44 -8.98
C GLY A 3 5.28 -9.93 -8.80
N ASN A 4 6.16 -9.15 -9.44
CA ASN A 4 6.14 -7.69 -9.46
C ASN A 4 4.91 -7.08 -10.19
N ASP A 5 4.40 -7.72 -11.25
CA ASP A 5 3.19 -7.24 -11.95
C ASP A 5 1.96 -7.35 -11.04
N ALA A 6 1.83 -8.49 -10.34
CA ALA A 6 0.73 -8.76 -9.44
C ALA A 6 0.77 -7.85 -8.20
N LEU A 7 1.96 -7.58 -7.64
CA LEU A 7 2.12 -6.62 -6.56
C LEU A 7 1.64 -5.23 -6.98
N ARG A 8 2.06 -4.79 -8.17
CA ARG A 8 1.71 -3.46 -8.66
C ARG A 8 0.20 -3.35 -8.91
N GLU A 9 -0.43 -4.36 -9.50
CA GLU A 9 -1.89 -4.42 -9.65
C GLU A 9 -2.62 -4.33 -8.30
N GLU A 10 -2.12 -5.00 -7.26
CA GLU A 10 -2.74 -4.95 -5.93
C GLU A 10 -2.62 -3.58 -5.27
N ILE A 11 -1.43 -2.95 -5.38
CA ILE A 11 -1.21 -1.58 -4.93
C ILE A 11 -2.15 -0.60 -5.64
N TYR A 12 -2.33 -0.74 -6.96
CA TYR A 12 -3.30 0.05 -7.72
C TYR A 12 -4.73 -0.14 -7.21
N ARG A 13 -5.15 -1.37 -6.91
CA ARG A 13 -6.49 -1.65 -6.35
C ARG A 13 -6.68 -0.99 -4.99
N LEU A 14 -5.72 -1.16 -4.09
CA LEU A 14 -5.78 -0.58 -2.74
C LEU A 14 -5.86 0.95 -2.79
N ALA A 15 -5.09 1.58 -3.67
CA ALA A 15 -5.14 3.02 -3.86
C ALA A 15 -6.47 3.48 -4.46
N ALA A 16 -7.02 2.77 -5.44
CA ALA A 16 -8.32 3.08 -6.01
C ALA A 16 -9.45 3.00 -4.97
N VAL A 17 -9.36 2.06 -4.01
CA VAL A 17 -10.27 1.98 -2.87
C VAL A 17 -10.10 3.19 -1.95
N ALA A 18 -8.87 3.60 -1.65
CA ALA A 18 -8.59 4.80 -0.85
C ALA A 18 -9.03 6.11 -1.56
N GLU A 19 -8.97 6.16 -2.90
CA GLU A 19 -9.53 7.26 -3.70
C GLU A 19 -11.06 7.30 -3.60
N ALA A 20 -11.71 6.15 -3.59
CA ALA A 20 -13.16 6.04 -3.47
C ALA A 20 -13.67 6.34 -2.06
N ASP A 21 -12.88 6.03 -1.02
CA ASP A 21 -13.19 6.29 0.38
C ASP A 21 -12.04 7.04 1.10
N PRO A 22 -11.94 8.36 0.90
CA PRO A 22 -10.90 9.18 1.54
C PRO A 22 -11.14 9.38 3.05
N ALA A 23 -12.30 8.98 3.58
CA ALA A 23 -12.55 8.99 5.02
C ALA A 23 -11.84 7.83 5.72
N THR A 24 -11.52 6.78 4.97
CA THR A 24 -10.69 5.67 5.43
C THR A 24 -9.23 6.08 5.33
N THR A 25 -8.71 6.76 6.36
CA THR A 25 -7.28 7.03 6.47
C THR A 25 -6.53 5.70 6.45
N SER A 26 -5.85 5.41 5.34
CA SER A 26 -5.19 4.14 5.13
C SER A 26 -3.94 4.06 6.01
N ASN A 27 -3.86 3.02 6.84
CA ASN A 27 -2.61 2.70 7.54
C ASN A 27 -1.69 1.95 6.57
N LEU A 28 -0.69 2.65 6.03
CA LEU A 28 0.23 2.07 5.05
C LEU A 28 0.95 0.85 5.61
N LYS A 29 1.29 0.87 6.89
CA LYS A 29 1.95 -0.25 7.57
C LYS A 29 1.06 -1.49 7.60
N SER A 30 -0.24 -1.33 7.88
CA SER A 30 -1.20 -2.44 7.81
C SER A 30 -1.41 -2.97 6.39
N LEU A 31 -1.35 -2.10 5.38
CA LEU A 31 -1.42 -2.51 3.97
C LEU A 31 -0.13 -3.24 3.55
N ALA A 32 1.03 -2.76 3.97
CA ALA A 32 2.33 -3.37 3.71
C ALA A 32 2.43 -4.77 4.32
N VAL A 33 1.95 -4.95 5.57
CA VAL A 33 1.88 -6.28 6.20
C VAL A 33 0.95 -7.23 5.46
N GLN A 34 -0.20 -6.75 4.97
CA GLN A 34 -1.10 -7.56 4.15
C GLN A 34 -0.45 -7.96 2.82
N LEU A 35 0.17 -7.00 2.12
CA LEU A 35 0.90 -7.27 0.89
C LEU A 35 2.05 -8.26 1.14
N TRP A 36 2.80 -8.11 2.22
CA TRP A 36 3.88 -9.03 2.58
C TRP A 36 3.38 -10.47 2.77
N ALA A 37 2.21 -10.65 3.40
CA ALA A 37 1.59 -11.96 3.55
C ALA A 37 1.23 -12.63 2.20
N HIS A 38 1.05 -11.83 1.14
CA HIS A 38 0.77 -12.30 -0.23
C HIS A 38 2.02 -12.31 -1.13
N PHE A 39 3.03 -11.51 -0.82
CA PHE A 39 4.24 -11.25 -1.60
C PHE A 39 5.48 -11.31 -0.68
N ASP A 40 5.89 -12.53 -0.33
CA ASP A 40 7.06 -12.81 0.52
C ASP A 40 8.41 -12.41 -0.12
N GLU A 41 8.41 -12.03 -1.41
CA GLU A 41 9.59 -11.56 -2.14
C GLU A 41 10.08 -10.16 -1.69
N PHE A 42 9.23 -9.38 -1.00
CA PHE A 42 9.54 -8.02 -0.57
C PHE A 42 9.50 -7.92 0.95
N THR A 43 10.22 -6.98 1.55
CA THR A 43 10.08 -6.70 2.98
C THR A 43 8.88 -5.78 3.23
N VAL A 44 8.33 -5.81 4.46
CA VAL A 44 7.28 -4.87 4.86
C VAL A 44 7.74 -3.42 4.68
N GLU A 45 9.01 -3.12 4.95
CA GLU A 45 9.58 -1.78 4.79
C GLU A 45 9.63 -1.34 3.32
N ASP A 46 10.07 -2.23 2.42
CA ASP A 46 10.04 -1.96 0.97
C ASP A 46 8.62 -1.70 0.47
N LEU A 47 7.66 -2.52 0.92
CA LEU A 47 6.25 -2.39 0.54
C LEU A 47 5.64 -1.10 1.07
N GLU A 48 5.99 -0.70 2.29
CA GLU A 48 5.54 0.56 2.88
C GLU A 48 6.07 1.76 2.08
N ASP A 49 7.35 1.74 1.68
CA ASP A 49 7.94 2.83 0.88
C ASP A 49 7.27 2.94 -0.50
N ILE A 50 7.02 1.79 -1.17
CA ILE A 50 6.31 1.75 -2.46
C ILE A 50 4.87 2.27 -2.31
N LEU A 51 4.13 1.82 -1.29
CA LEU A 51 2.78 2.29 -1.01
C LEU A 51 2.77 3.79 -0.72
N ARG A 52 3.74 4.28 0.04
CA ARG A 52 3.85 5.68 0.40
C ARG A 52 4.11 6.56 -0.82
N ASP A 53 5.01 6.16 -1.71
CA ASP A 53 5.29 6.89 -2.94
C ASP A 53 4.05 6.96 -3.83
N GLU A 54 3.32 5.85 -3.94
CA GLU A 54 2.10 5.77 -4.75
C GLU A 54 0.95 6.61 -4.17
N TRP A 55 0.71 6.56 -2.85
CA TRP A 55 -0.29 7.39 -2.19
C TRP A 55 0.07 8.87 -2.31
N ARG A 56 1.35 9.21 -2.15
CA ARG A 56 1.84 10.59 -2.29
C ARG A 56 1.67 11.11 -3.71
N THR A 57 1.96 10.27 -4.71
CA THR A 57 1.79 10.61 -6.13
C THR A 57 0.33 10.88 -6.46
N ARG A 58 -0.60 10.13 -5.84
CA ARG A 58 -2.06 10.34 -5.98
C ARG A 58 -2.63 11.45 -5.09
N GLY A 59 -1.86 11.98 -4.13
CA GLY A 59 -2.34 12.97 -3.17
C GLY A 59 -3.34 12.39 -2.15
N LEU A 60 -3.28 11.09 -1.90
CA LEU A 60 -4.17 10.39 -0.97
C LEU A 60 -3.78 10.63 0.49
N PRO A 61 -4.76 10.76 1.40
CA PRO A 61 -4.48 10.78 2.83
C PRO A 61 -4.05 9.39 3.31
N PHE A 62 -2.94 9.32 4.04
CA PHE A 62 -2.47 8.10 4.69
C PHE A 62 -1.96 8.39 6.11
N ASN A 63 -2.07 7.41 7.00
CA ASN A 63 -1.54 7.49 8.35
C ASN A 63 -0.20 6.74 8.42
N ASP A 64 0.90 7.50 8.44
CA ASP A 64 2.28 7.01 8.63
C ASP A 64 2.60 6.80 10.12
N ASN A 65 1.85 7.45 11.02
CA ASN A 65 2.06 7.43 12.47
C ASN A 65 1.20 6.39 13.22
N ALA A 66 0.57 5.45 12.53
CA ALA A 66 -0.15 4.37 13.20
C ALA A 66 0.85 3.39 13.83
N GLU A 67 1.20 3.58 15.10
CA GLU A 67 1.80 2.52 15.92
C GLU A 67 0.84 1.32 15.90
N ILE A 68 1.35 0.13 15.53
CA ILE A 68 0.59 -1.13 15.47
C ILE A 68 0.20 -1.55 16.89
#